data_AF-A0AA43M6P8-F1
#
_entry.id   AF-A0AA43M6P8-F1
#
_cell.length_a   1.000
_cell.length_b   1.000
_cell.length_c   1.000
_cell.angle_alpha   90.00
_cell.angle_beta   90.00
_cell.angle_gamma   90.00
#
_symmetry.space_group_name_H-M   'P 1'
#
loop_
_entity.id
_entity.type
_entity.pdbx_description
1 polymer ?
#
loop_
_entity_poly.entity_id
_entity_poly.type
_entity_poly.pdbx_seq_one_letter_code
_entity_poly.pdbx_strand_id
1 'polypeptide(L)'
;MPLLSDVQAFADLGVITGASGRNWLSYGNDVKLPAGFTQAQQALLSDPQTSGGLLVSCNPASVDAVLEIFKKHQFMNASVIGHITAQAAHLLTISN
;
A
#
# COMPACT_ATOMS: atom_id res chain seq x y z
N MET A 1 -4.08 0.13 5.48
CA MET A 1 -3.51 1.07 4.47
C MET A 1 -4.35 2.34 4.45
N PRO A 2 -3.77 3.55 4.49
CA PRO A 2 -4.55 4.78 4.36
C PRO A 2 -5.05 4.90 2.92
N LEU A 3 -6.36 4.76 2.74
CA LEU A 3 -7.03 4.85 1.45
C LEU A 3 -7.86 6.13 1.37
N LEU A 4 -8.05 6.66 0.17
CA LEU A 4 -9.03 7.71 -0.06
C LEU A 4 -10.43 7.18 0.19
N SER A 5 -11.31 8.04 0.69
CA SER A 5 -12.72 7.71 0.86
C SER A 5 -13.32 7.22 -0.48
N ASP A 6 -14.19 6.23 -0.40
CA ASP A 6 -14.94 5.66 -1.53
C ASP A 6 -14.11 5.00 -2.64
N VAL A 7 -12.78 4.98 -2.54
CA VAL A 7 -11.91 4.44 -3.59
C VAL A 7 -12.19 2.96 -3.89
N GLN A 8 -12.58 2.18 -2.87
CA GLN A 8 -12.99 0.79 -3.05
C GLN A 8 -14.28 0.68 -3.87
N ALA A 9 -15.28 1.51 -3.57
CA ALA A 9 -16.55 1.48 -4.30
C ALA A 9 -16.36 1.84 -5.78
N PHE A 10 -15.49 2.81 -6.08
CA PHE A 10 -15.12 3.13 -7.45
C PHE A 10 -14.38 1.99 -8.15
N ALA A 11 -13.43 1.35 -7.48
CA ALA A 11 -12.72 0.20 -8.03
C ALA A 11 -13.66 -0.99 -8.29
N ASP A 12 -14.62 -1.23 -7.41
CA ASP A 12 -15.65 -2.28 -7.57
C ASP A 12 -16.57 -2.01 -8.78
N LEU A 13 -16.77 -0.73 -9.12
CA LEU A 13 -17.46 -0.30 -10.34
C LEU A 13 -16.56 -0.34 -11.60
N GLY A 14 -15.29 -0.77 -11.47
CA GLY A 14 -14.34 -0.85 -12.57
C GLY A 14 -13.66 0.48 -12.91
N VAL A 15 -13.78 1.51 -12.08
CA VAL A 15 -13.04 2.77 -12.22
C VAL A 15 -11.60 2.56 -11.75
N ILE A 16 -10.80 1.96 -12.63
CA ILE A 16 -9.39 1.63 -12.39
C ILE A 16 -8.51 2.12 -13.53
N THR A 17 -7.26 2.44 -13.24
CA THR A 17 -6.31 2.83 -14.28
C THR A 17 -5.80 1.61 -15.04
N GLY A 18 -5.64 1.70 -16.37
CA GLY A 18 -4.99 0.64 -17.15
C GLY A 18 -3.52 0.40 -16.76
N ALA A 19 -2.91 1.33 -16.03
CA ALA A 19 -1.56 1.20 -15.48
C ALA A 19 -1.49 0.23 -14.29
N SER A 20 -2.58 0.07 -13.52
CA SER A 20 -2.65 -0.90 -12.42
C SER A 20 -2.30 -2.32 -12.90
N GLY A 21 -2.90 -2.75 -14.02
CA GLY A 21 -2.60 -4.04 -14.62
C GLY A 21 -1.15 -4.19 -15.10
N ARG A 22 -0.55 -3.14 -15.67
CA ARG A 22 0.87 -3.15 -16.08
C ARG A 22 1.81 -3.24 -14.89
N ASN A 23 1.52 -2.50 -13.83
CA ASN A 23 2.27 -2.55 -12.59
C ASN A 23 2.19 -3.96 -11.97
N TRP A 24 0.98 -4.54 -11.91
CA TRP A 24 0.79 -5.90 -11.43
C TRP A 24 1.56 -6.94 -12.26
N LEU A 25 1.56 -6.83 -13.59
CA LEU A 25 2.38 -7.71 -14.45
C LEU A 25 3.88 -7.59 -14.17
N SER A 26 4.35 -6.42 -13.71
CA SER A 26 5.78 -6.17 -13.46
C SER A 26 6.28 -6.79 -12.16
N TYR A 27 5.49 -6.78 -11.08
CA TYR A 27 5.95 -7.19 -9.74
C TYR A 27 5.00 -8.14 -9.01
N GLY A 28 3.85 -8.49 -9.59
CA GLY A 28 2.83 -9.32 -8.95
C GLY A 28 3.31 -10.73 -8.61
N ASN A 29 4.32 -11.25 -9.34
CA ASN A 29 4.95 -12.54 -9.04
C ASN A 29 5.69 -12.55 -7.69
N ASP A 30 6.12 -11.38 -7.21
CA ASP A 30 6.83 -11.23 -5.93
C ASP A 30 5.87 -10.97 -4.75
N VAL A 31 4.56 -10.85 -5.02
CA VAL A 31 3.53 -10.48 -4.04
C VAL A 31 2.67 -11.68 -3.68
N LYS A 32 2.57 -11.99 -2.39
CA LYS A 32 1.58 -12.93 -1.85
C LYS A 32 0.35 -12.19 -1.37
N LEU A 33 -0.81 -12.47 -1.99
CA LEU A 33 -2.11 -11.97 -1.57
C LEU A 33 -2.84 -12.96 -0.64
N PRO A 34 -3.68 -12.48 0.28
CA PRO A 34 -4.51 -13.35 1.11
C PRO A 34 -5.64 -13.99 0.28
N ALA A 35 -6.19 -15.09 0.78
CA ALA A 35 -7.36 -15.71 0.15
C ALA A 35 -8.55 -14.73 0.15
N GLY A 36 -9.25 -14.63 -0.98
CA GLY A 36 -10.41 -13.75 -1.12
C GLY A 36 -10.07 -12.28 -1.44
N PHE A 37 -8.80 -11.93 -1.65
CA PHE A 37 -8.42 -10.60 -2.12
C PHE A 37 -8.99 -10.35 -3.52
N THR A 38 -9.82 -9.32 -3.67
CA THR A 38 -10.57 -9.07 -4.91
C THR A 38 -9.67 -8.47 -5.99
N GLN A 39 -10.08 -8.57 -7.26
CA GLN A 39 -9.37 -7.88 -8.34
C GLN A 39 -9.39 -6.36 -8.16
N ALA A 40 -10.45 -5.80 -7.59
CA ALA A 40 -10.52 -4.38 -7.27
C ALA A 40 -9.48 -3.98 -6.22
N GLN A 41 -9.34 -4.76 -5.14
CA GLN A 41 -8.31 -4.54 -4.13
C GLN A 41 -6.88 -4.69 -4.71
N GLN A 42 -6.67 -5.69 -5.57
CA GLN A 42 -5.39 -5.86 -6.28
C GLN A 42 -5.09 -4.67 -7.19
N ALA A 43 -6.10 -4.18 -7.94
CA ALA A 43 -5.95 -3.02 -8.79
C ALA A 43 -5.55 -1.79 -7.95
N LEU A 44 -6.25 -1.53 -6.85
CA LEU A 44 -5.92 -0.44 -5.91
C LEU A 44 -4.51 -0.55 -5.33
N LEU A 45 -4.06 -1.75 -4.97
CA LEU A 45 -2.70 -1.97 -4.47
C LEU A 45 -1.63 -1.59 -5.51
N SER A 46 -1.96 -1.74 -6.79
CA SER A 46 -1.06 -1.48 -7.92
C SER A 46 -1.29 -0.15 -8.64
N ASP A 47 -2.22 0.67 -8.16
CA ASP A 47 -2.63 1.91 -8.82
C ASP A 47 -1.52 2.97 -8.77
N PRO A 48 -1.11 3.57 -9.90
CA PRO A 48 -0.06 4.58 -9.92
C PRO A 48 -0.50 5.85 -9.18
N GLN A 49 0.30 6.24 -8.19
CA GLN A 49 0.07 7.48 -7.46
C GLN A 49 0.88 8.63 -8.09
N THR A 50 0.23 9.48 -8.88
CA THR A 50 0.85 10.71 -9.38
C THR A 50 1.07 11.67 -8.21
N SER A 51 2.32 12.07 -7.96
CA SER A 51 2.68 12.87 -6.78
C SER A 51 2.23 12.21 -5.46
N GLY A 52 2.43 10.89 -5.36
CA GLY A 52 2.12 10.11 -4.17
C GLY A 52 2.89 10.55 -2.91
N GLY A 53 2.55 9.91 -1.78
CA GLY A 53 3.18 10.17 -0.49
C GLY A 53 4.60 9.61 -0.36
N LEU A 54 5.15 9.76 0.84
CA LEU A 54 6.44 9.18 1.22
C LEU A 54 6.24 7.78 1.82
N LEU A 55 7.10 6.83 1.44
CA LEU A 55 7.26 5.54 2.10
C LEU A 55 8.56 5.53 2.90
N VAL A 56 8.48 5.28 4.20
CA VAL A 56 9.63 5.36 5.12
C VAL A 56 9.77 4.07 5.92
N SER A 57 10.99 3.57 6.03
CA SER A 57 11.36 2.53 6.99
C SER A 57 12.16 3.13 8.15
N CYS A 58 11.91 2.65 9.37
CA CYS A 58 12.64 3.07 10.56
C CYS A 58 12.77 1.92 11.55
N ASN A 59 13.66 2.06 12.54
CA ASN A 59 13.73 1.12 13.65
C ASN A 59 12.39 1.13 14.43
N PRO A 60 11.90 -0.04 14.92
CA PRO A 60 10.67 -0.09 15.72
C PRO A 60 10.62 0.90 16.88
N ALA A 61 11.74 1.17 17.54
CA ALA A 61 11.82 2.12 18.65
C ALA A 61 11.66 3.60 18.21
N SER A 62 11.70 3.89 16.92
CA SER A 62 11.59 5.25 16.36
C SER A 62 10.21 5.55 15.77
N VAL A 63 9.28 4.58 15.73
CA VAL A 63 7.97 4.72 15.07
C VAL A 63 7.22 5.95 15.57
N ASP A 64 7.10 6.12 16.89
CA ASP A 64 6.34 7.24 17.48
C ASP A 64 6.96 8.59 17.11
N ALA A 65 8.29 8.72 17.21
CA ALA A 65 8.99 9.94 16.85
C ALA A 65 8.82 10.29 15.36
N VAL A 66 8.85 9.29 14.48
CA VAL A 66 8.62 9.47 13.04
C VAL A 66 7.19 9.93 12.76
N LEU A 67 6.19 9.30 13.38
CA LEU A 67 4.79 9.69 13.21
C LEU A 67 4.52 11.11 13.74
N GLU A 68 5.14 11.49 14.86
CA GLU A 68 5.02 12.87 15.38
C GLU A 68 5.65 13.91 14.45
N ILE A 69 6.76 13.59 13.78
CA ILE A 69 7.34 14.47 12.75
C ILE A 69 6.35 14.64 11.59
N PHE A 70 5.74 13.56 11.10
CA PHE A 70 4.74 13.65 10.03
C PHE A 70 3.54 14.53 10.45
N LYS A 71 2.99 14.32 11.65
CA LYS A 71 1.90 15.14 12.19
C LYS A 71 2.29 16.62 12.30
N LYS A 72 3.50 16.91 12.81
CA LYS A 72 4.02 18.29 12.90
C LYS A 72 4.03 18.99 11.54
N HIS A 73 4.33 18.24 10.48
CA HIS A 73 4.30 18.72 9.09
C HIS A 73 2.94 18.54 8.39
N GLN A 74 1.85 18.34 9.14
CA GLN A 74 0.47 18.24 8.66
C GLN A 74 0.16 16.99 7.81
N PHE A 75 1.01 15.95 7.87
CA PHE A 75 0.73 14.64 7.27
C PHE A 75 -0.09 13.76 8.24
N MET A 76 -1.33 14.15 8.48
CA MET A 76 -2.19 13.56 9.53
C MET A 76 -2.55 12.08 9.29
N ASN A 77 -2.47 11.61 8.04
CA ASN A 77 -2.78 10.24 7.65
C ASN A 77 -1.55 9.31 7.63
N ALA A 78 -0.36 9.81 8.02
CA ALA A 78 0.83 8.97 8.13
C ALA A 78 0.56 7.81 9.09
N SER A 79 0.77 6.59 8.62
CA SER A 79 0.36 5.36 9.31
C SER A 79 1.43 4.29 9.16
N VAL A 80 1.59 3.44 10.18
CA VAL A 80 2.35 2.19 10.01
C VAL A 80 1.54 1.26 9.13
N ILE A 81 2.10 0.84 8.00
CA ILE A 81 1.42 -0.02 7.01
C ILE A 81 2.00 -1.44 6.92
N GLY A 82 3.04 -1.74 7.69
CA GLY A 82 3.72 -3.03 7.67
C GLY A 82 5.05 -2.99 8.41
N HIS A 83 5.83 -4.05 8.24
CA HIS A 83 7.17 -4.18 8.80
C HIS A 83 8.06 -4.98 7.83
N ILE A 84 9.36 -4.75 7.91
CA ILE A 84 10.35 -5.51 7.14
C ILE A 84 10.71 -6.77 7.95
N THR A 85 10.77 -7.90 7.28
CA THR A 85 11.17 -9.19 7.86
C THR A 85 12.44 -9.71 7.19
N ALA A 86 12.99 -10.81 7.70
CA ALA A 86 13.99 -11.57 6.96
C ALA A 86 13.40 -12.09 5.64
N GLN A 87 14.26 -12.39 4.67
CA GLN A 87 13.83 -12.86 3.36
C GLN A 87 12.92 -14.10 3.48
N ALA A 88 11.79 -14.05 2.79
CA ALA A 88 10.81 -15.13 2.70
C ALA A 88 10.62 -15.57 1.24
N ALA A 89 9.70 -16.52 1.01
CA ALA A 89 9.39 -17.02 -0.34
C ALA A 89 8.84 -15.94 -1.28
N HIS A 90 8.18 -14.91 -0.74
CA HIS A 90 7.68 -13.76 -1.49
C HIS A 90 8.30 -12.48 -0.93
N LEU A 91 8.57 -11.49 -1.78
CA LEU A 91 9.19 -10.22 -1.37
C LEU A 91 8.20 -9.30 -0.63
N LEU A 92 6.92 -9.40 -0.95
CA LEU A 92 5.84 -8.69 -0.27
C LEU A 92 4.71 -9.66 0.08
N THR A 93 4.25 -9.64 1.34
CA THR A 93 3.05 -10.38 1.75
C THR A 93 2.01 -9.39 2.25
N ILE A 94 0.81 -9.48 1.69
CA ILE A 94 -0.34 -8.71 2.14
C ILE A 94 -1.18 -9.60 3.08
N SER A 95 -1.53 -9.05 4.24
CA SER A 95 -2.45 -9.67 5.19
C SER A 95 -3.68 -8.78 5.38
N ASN A 96 -4.81 -9.40 5.72
CA ASN A 96 -6.05 -8.69 6.07
C ASN A 96 -5.91 -7.90 7.37
#